data_AF-D0I5F9-F1
#
_entry.id   AF-D0I5F9-F1
#
_cell.length_a   1.000
_cell.length_b   1.000
_cell.length_c   1.000
_cell.angle_alpha   90.00
_cell.angle_beta   90.00
_cell.angle_gamma   90.00
#
_symmetry.space_group_name_H-M   'P 1'
#
loop_
_entity.id
_entity.type
_entity.pdbx_description
1 polymer ?
#
loop_
_entity_poly.entity_id
_entity_poly.type
_entity_poly.pdbx_seq_one_letter_code
_entity_poly.pdbx_strand_id
1 'polypeptide(L)'
;MRHAVFLFLISMLPCGSSAAWFGGSDALTSAHQRLLEGNTAESFESMVEAWQQEKNDTEKRHLTEFLSLAISEDCGRSLSTLSLPQWLQAIVIRRETVQTPNRVYYQFSLYGSSQAGVANITFSEWPEKKLLATNLDGEDVNNFKLDIEGRSGALQAGLYKLEVTSLKGEKWSSWVLVSKPDPIQKISWKDSRSWRISPPTDLKNTCPRPFLSMNLYQKDIGQDAPIWSDEKDKNLPTSLPVIDVPNGQYWFSVALIERRWQGAILFEDVQRIARFIDLPDVDLDELSLKEGKE
;
A
#
# COMPACT_ATOMS: atom_id res chain seq x y z
N MET A 1 -47.82 59.71 29.88
CA MET A 1 -47.73 58.23 29.90
C MET A 1 -47.26 57.75 28.54
N ARG A 2 -46.01 57.29 28.43
CA ARG A 2 -45.52 56.46 27.32
C ARG A 2 -44.44 55.55 27.91
N HIS A 3 -44.77 54.28 28.11
CA HIS A 3 -43.81 53.27 28.54
C HIS A 3 -43.21 52.64 27.28
N ALA A 4 -41.91 52.87 27.07
CA ALA A 4 -41.13 52.13 26.10
C ALA A 4 -40.76 50.78 26.72
N VAL A 5 -41.37 49.71 26.21
CA VAL A 5 -41.02 48.34 26.57
C VAL A 5 -39.78 47.95 25.76
N PHE A 6 -38.62 47.86 26.41
CA PHE A 6 -37.41 47.29 25.83
C PHE A 6 -37.50 45.76 25.94
N LEU A 7 -37.71 45.10 24.80
CA LEU A 7 -37.67 43.65 24.69
C LEU A 7 -36.19 43.22 24.57
N PHE A 8 -35.62 42.72 25.67
CA PHE A 8 -34.27 42.15 25.69
C PHE A 8 -34.32 40.75 25.08
N LEU A 9 -33.86 40.60 23.84
CA LEU A 9 -33.70 39.31 23.17
C LEU A 9 -32.45 38.63 23.74
N ILE A 10 -32.64 37.65 24.63
CA ILE A 10 -31.55 36.81 25.15
C ILE A 10 -31.11 35.89 24.01
N SER A 11 -29.96 36.19 23.39
CA SER A 11 -29.29 35.29 22.46
C SER A 11 -28.80 34.06 23.23
N MET A 12 -29.47 32.92 23.05
CA MET A 12 -28.90 31.63 23.44
C MET A 12 -27.67 31.37 22.55
N LEU A 13 -26.49 31.55 23.12
CA LEU A 13 -25.25 31.01 22.58
C LEU A 13 -25.36 29.48 22.62
N PRO A 14 -25.18 28.76 21.50
CA PRO A 14 -25.08 27.31 21.54
C PRO A 14 -23.79 26.95 22.29
N CYS A 15 -23.95 26.45 23.51
CA CYS A 15 -22.88 25.82 24.25
C CYS A 15 -22.53 24.52 23.49
N GLY A 16 -21.42 24.51 22.77
CA GLY A 16 -20.88 23.29 22.17
C GLY A 16 -20.55 22.32 23.30
N SER A 17 -21.33 21.24 23.40
CA SER A 17 -21.06 20.15 24.34
C SER A 17 -19.88 19.33 23.83
N SER A 18 -18.65 19.62 24.30
CA SER A 18 -17.56 18.64 24.18
C SER A 18 -17.89 17.48 25.11
N ALA A 19 -18.23 16.32 24.55
CA ALA A 19 -18.49 15.12 25.33
C ALA A 19 -17.20 14.71 26.07
N ALA A 20 -17.20 14.81 27.41
CA ALA A 20 -16.08 14.42 28.27
C ALA A 20 -15.95 12.89 28.41
N TRP A 21 -16.08 12.15 27.31
CA TRP A 21 -16.06 10.69 27.28
C TRP A 21 -14.64 10.11 27.36
N PHE A 22 -13.62 10.95 27.13
CA PHE A 22 -12.21 10.59 27.18
C PHE A 22 -11.56 11.11 28.46
N GLY A 23 -11.73 10.37 29.56
CA GLY A 23 -11.14 10.72 30.86
C GLY A 23 -9.67 10.29 31.03
N GLY A 24 -9.08 9.64 30.02
CA GLY A 24 -7.68 9.16 30.04
C GLY A 24 -6.75 10.10 29.30
N SER A 25 -5.57 10.38 29.88
CA SER A 25 -4.53 11.25 29.29
C SER A 25 -3.48 10.48 28.49
N ASP A 26 -3.76 9.25 28.09
CA ASP A 26 -2.82 8.47 27.28
C ASP A 26 -2.94 8.78 25.77
N ALA A 27 -1.84 8.55 25.05
CA ALA A 27 -1.74 8.86 23.63
C ALA A 27 -2.75 8.05 22.78
N LEU A 28 -3.11 6.84 23.22
CA LEU A 28 -4.09 5.99 22.54
C LEU A 28 -5.50 6.58 22.60
N THR A 29 -5.90 7.03 23.78
CA THR A 29 -7.20 7.69 24.02
C THR A 29 -7.28 8.99 23.25
N SER A 30 -6.19 9.77 23.25
CA SER A 30 -6.08 11.02 22.48
C SER A 30 -6.19 10.80 20.97
N ALA A 31 -5.53 9.76 20.44
CA ALA A 31 -5.65 9.38 19.03
C ALA A 31 -7.11 9.07 18.65
N HIS A 32 -7.81 8.32 19.50
CA HIS A 32 -9.19 7.95 19.25
C HIS A 32 -10.13 9.16 19.26
N GLN A 33 -9.99 10.03 20.26
CA GLN A 33 -10.79 11.26 20.37
C GLN A 33 -10.63 12.13 19.12
N ARG A 34 -9.38 12.40 18.73
CA ARG A 34 -9.07 13.25 17.57
C ARG A 34 -9.67 12.71 16.28
N LEU A 35 -9.65 11.39 16.09
CA LEU A 35 -10.25 10.76 14.91
C LEU A 35 -11.77 11.00 14.86
N LEU A 36 -12.47 10.82 15.99
CA LEU A 36 -13.91 11.07 16.07
C LEU A 36 -14.28 12.55 15.86
N GLU A 37 -13.37 13.46 16.19
CA GLU A 37 -13.50 14.90 15.96
C GLU A 37 -13.13 15.30 14.51
N GLY A 38 -12.72 14.35 13.66
CA GLY A 38 -12.30 14.60 12.28
C GLY A 38 -10.88 15.14 12.13
N ASN A 39 -10.07 15.10 13.19
CA ASN A 39 -8.67 15.53 13.23
C ASN A 39 -7.73 14.36 12.91
N THR A 40 -7.85 13.79 11.71
CA THR A 40 -7.16 12.55 11.28
C THR A 40 -5.63 12.64 11.36
N ALA A 41 -5.04 13.78 10.96
CA ALA A 41 -3.59 13.98 11.06
C ALA A 41 -3.09 14.01 12.52
N GLU A 42 -3.80 14.73 13.41
CA GLU A 42 -3.43 14.79 14.82
C GLU A 42 -3.67 13.46 15.53
N SER A 43 -4.67 12.69 15.09
CA SER A 43 -4.88 11.31 15.52
C SER A 43 -3.69 10.44 15.18
N PHE A 44 -3.18 10.55 13.94
CA PHE A 44 -1.99 9.82 13.50
C PHE A 44 -0.74 10.17 14.31
N GLU A 45 -0.47 11.44 14.60
CA GLU A 45 0.64 11.84 15.47
C GLU A 45 0.52 11.20 16.87
N SER A 46 -0.68 11.19 17.46
CA SER A 46 -0.90 10.49 18.72
C SER A 46 -0.73 8.96 18.60
N MET A 47 -1.05 8.35 17.47
CA MET A 47 -0.73 6.94 17.22
C MET A 47 0.77 6.69 17.17
N VAL A 48 1.54 7.59 16.54
CA VAL A 48 3.01 7.52 16.53
C VAL A 48 3.57 7.61 17.95
N GLU A 49 3.11 8.58 18.76
CA GLU A 49 3.48 8.72 20.17
C GLU A 49 3.15 7.45 20.98
N ALA A 50 1.97 6.88 20.75
CA ALA A 50 1.56 5.65 21.41
C ALA A 50 2.48 4.47 21.03
N TRP A 51 2.89 4.34 19.76
CA TRP A 51 3.82 3.30 19.33
C TRP A 51 5.25 3.43 19.89
N GLN A 52 5.64 4.64 20.32
CA GLN A 52 6.95 4.87 20.91
C GLN A 52 7.04 4.45 22.39
N GLN A 53 5.90 4.28 23.05
CA GLN A 53 5.81 3.81 24.43
C GLN A 53 5.87 2.27 24.48
N GLU A 54 6.15 1.71 25.65
CA GLU A 54 5.99 0.27 25.87
C GLU A 54 4.51 -0.10 25.73
N LYS A 55 4.23 -1.17 24.97
CA LYS A 55 2.88 -1.63 24.62
C LYS A 55 2.77 -3.14 24.74
N ASN A 56 1.67 -3.58 25.33
CA ASN A 56 1.26 -4.98 25.27
C ASN A 56 0.58 -5.31 23.93
N ASP A 57 0.35 -6.59 23.67
CA ASP A 57 -0.21 -7.05 22.38
C ASP A 57 -1.64 -6.55 22.12
N THR A 58 -2.43 -6.34 23.17
CA THR A 58 -3.78 -5.77 23.06
C THR A 58 -3.73 -4.32 22.58
N GLU A 59 -2.84 -3.51 23.15
CA GLU A 59 -2.66 -2.12 22.74
C GLU A 59 -2.15 -2.01 21.30
N LYS A 60 -1.19 -2.88 20.90
CA LYS A 60 -0.70 -2.94 19.51
C LYS A 60 -1.82 -3.29 18.53
N ARG A 61 -2.71 -4.23 18.91
CA ARG A 61 -3.88 -4.58 18.10
C ARG A 61 -4.83 -3.40 17.97
N HIS A 62 -5.16 -2.71 19.06
CA HIS A 62 -6.03 -1.52 19.03
C HIS A 62 -5.44 -0.40 18.16
N LEU A 63 -4.14 -0.13 18.27
CA LEU A 63 -3.46 0.84 17.41
C LEU A 63 -3.55 0.48 15.92
N THR A 64 -3.46 -0.82 15.60
CA THR A 64 -3.58 -1.31 14.23
C THR A 64 -5.01 -1.15 13.70
N GLU A 65 -6.02 -1.44 14.53
CA GLU A 65 -7.44 -1.25 14.20
C GLU A 65 -7.77 0.23 14.00
N PHE A 66 -7.24 1.12 14.85
CA PHE A 66 -7.41 2.57 14.71
C PHE A 66 -6.76 3.13 13.46
N LEU A 67 -5.55 2.68 13.13
CA LEU A 67 -4.91 3.05 11.88
C LEU A 67 -5.75 2.63 10.67
N SER A 68 -6.34 1.42 10.70
CA SER A 68 -7.22 0.95 9.62
C SER A 68 -8.46 1.84 9.47
N LEU A 69 -9.08 2.23 10.59
CA LEU A 69 -10.23 3.14 10.58
C LEU A 69 -9.86 4.50 9.99
N ALA A 70 -8.74 5.09 10.43
CA ALA A 70 -8.25 6.38 9.94
C ALA A 70 -7.89 6.34 8.44
N ILE A 71 -7.24 5.27 7.97
CA ILE A 71 -7.00 5.04 6.53
C ILE A 71 -8.34 5.04 5.76
N SER A 72 -9.40 4.49 6.35
CA SER A 72 -10.65 4.29 5.63
C SER A 72 -11.48 5.57 5.40
N GLU A 73 -11.17 6.67 6.10
CA GLU A 73 -11.85 7.96 5.93
C GLU A 73 -11.59 8.57 4.55
N ASP A 74 -10.34 8.58 4.11
CA ASP A 74 -9.91 9.21 2.85
C ASP A 74 -8.79 8.46 2.12
N CYS A 75 -8.73 7.14 2.32
CA CYS A 75 -7.65 6.29 1.85
C CYS A 75 -6.27 6.64 2.46
N GLY A 76 -6.25 7.33 3.60
CA GLY A 76 -5.05 7.68 4.36
C GLY A 76 -4.30 8.91 3.85
N ARG A 77 -4.93 9.71 2.99
CA ARG A 77 -4.32 10.92 2.41
C ARG A 77 -4.10 12.01 3.45
N SER A 78 -4.98 12.12 4.44
CA SER A 78 -4.91 13.11 5.52
C SER A 78 -4.16 12.62 6.77
N LEU A 79 -3.64 11.37 6.77
CA LEU A 79 -2.93 10.83 7.94
C LEU A 79 -1.68 11.64 8.32
N SER A 80 -1.06 12.36 7.39
CA SER A 80 0.02 13.26 7.73
C SER A 80 -0.07 14.51 6.88
N THR A 81 0.19 15.66 7.51
CA THR A 81 0.31 16.96 6.84
C THR A 81 1.70 17.19 6.27
N LEU A 82 2.65 16.28 6.53
CA LEU A 82 4.01 16.36 6.02
C LEU A 82 4.00 16.14 4.50
N SER A 83 4.36 17.19 3.78
CA SER A 83 4.55 17.15 2.33
C SER A 83 5.97 16.72 1.96
N LEU A 84 6.12 16.20 0.74
CA LEU A 84 7.45 15.98 0.17
C LEU A 84 8.09 17.34 -0.18
N PRO A 85 9.39 17.52 0.09
CA PRO A 85 10.10 18.72 -0.34
C PRO A 85 10.19 18.76 -1.86
N GLN A 86 10.38 19.95 -2.44
CA GLN A 86 10.37 20.15 -3.90
C GLN A 86 11.35 19.23 -4.66
N TRP A 87 12.48 18.86 -4.05
CA TRP A 87 13.46 17.99 -4.67
C TRP A 87 13.04 16.51 -4.73
N LEU A 88 12.12 16.08 -3.88
CA LEU A 88 11.63 14.69 -3.78
C LEU A 88 10.21 14.60 -4.33
N GLN A 89 10.01 13.93 -5.46
CA GLN A 89 8.74 13.96 -6.18
C GLN A 89 7.77 12.87 -5.72
N ALA A 90 8.29 11.69 -5.41
CA ALA A 90 7.46 10.55 -5.02
C ALA A 90 8.23 9.62 -4.08
N ILE A 91 7.50 9.07 -3.11
CA ILE A 91 7.93 7.96 -2.26
C ILE A 91 6.83 6.89 -2.30
N VAL A 92 7.23 5.65 -2.57
CA VAL A 92 6.35 4.49 -2.58
C VAL A 92 6.94 3.38 -1.72
N ILE A 93 6.11 2.86 -0.83
CA ILE A 93 6.38 1.66 -0.06
C ILE A 93 5.52 0.54 -0.63
N ARG A 94 6.15 -0.50 -1.14
CA ARG A 94 5.48 -1.65 -1.72
C ARG A 94 5.73 -2.89 -0.88
N ARG A 95 4.65 -3.59 -0.55
CA ARG A 95 4.67 -4.85 0.19
C ARG A 95 4.03 -5.90 -0.67
N GLU A 96 4.76 -6.96 -0.95
CA GLU A 96 4.36 -7.91 -1.95
C GLU A 96 4.41 -9.33 -1.39
N THR A 97 3.31 -10.06 -1.57
CA THR A 97 3.24 -11.50 -1.33
C THR A 97 3.29 -12.19 -2.68
N VAL A 98 4.34 -12.98 -2.92
CA VAL A 98 4.52 -13.72 -4.17
C VAL A 98 4.26 -15.20 -3.94
N GLN A 99 3.29 -15.73 -4.65
CA GLN A 99 2.96 -17.15 -4.68
C GLN A 99 3.37 -17.75 -6.02
N THR A 100 4.31 -18.68 -5.95
CA THR A 100 4.75 -19.55 -7.05
C THR A 100 4.26 -20.98 -6.80
N PRO A 101 4.34 -21.91 -7.76
CA PRO A 101 3.91 -23.30 -7.54
C PRO A 101 4.63 -23.96 -6.36
N ASN A 102 5.88 -23.58 -6.11
CA ASN A 102 6.76 -24.26 -5.16
C ASN A 102 6.91 -23.53 -3.82
N ARG A 103 6.54 -22.25 -3.74
CA ARG A 103 6.72 -21.44 -2.52
C ARG A 103 5.87 -20.18 -2.50
N VAL A 104 5.58 -19.72 -1.29
CA VAL A 104 5.13 -18.35 -1.00
C VAL A 104 6.28 -17.61 -0.31
N TYR A 105 6.56 -16.38 -0.75
CA TYR A 105 7.57 -15.52 -0.14
C TYR A 105 7.11 -14.06 -0.18
N TYR A 106 7.82 -13.21 0.57
CA TYR A 106 7.47 -11.80 0.70
C TYR A 106 8.61 -10.92 0.18
N GLN A 107 8.23 -9.85 -0.50
CA GLN A 107 9.13 -8.79 -0.95
C GLN A 107 8.68 -7.46 -0.33
N PHE A 108 9.66 -6.64 0.01
CA PHE A 108 9.45 -5.26 0.42
C PHE A 108 10.28 -4.37 -0.49
N SER A 109 9.66 -3.33 -1.04
CA SER A 109 10.33 -2.37 -1.91
C SER A 109 10.09 -0.95 -1.43
N LEU A 110 11.13 -0.12 -1.50
CA LEU A 110 11.06 1.31 -1.31
C LEU A 110 11.59 1.98 -2.57
N TYR A 111 10.75 2.75 -3.25
CA TYR A 111 11.14 3.41 -4.49
C TYR A 111 10.52 4.79 -4.64
N GLY A 112 11.05 5.57 -5.55
CA GLY A 112 10.62 6.95 -5.72
C GLY A 112 11.46 7.68 -6.74
N SER A 113 11.16 8.98 -6.89
CA SER A 113 11.87 9.84 -7.83
C SER A 113 12.24 11.18 -7.21
N SER A 114 13.36 11.74 -7.68
CA SER A 114 13.94 13.00 -7.19
C SER A 114 14.47 13.82 -8.37
N GLN A 115 14.26 15.14 -8.34
CA GLN A 115 14.82 16.06 -9.33
C GLN A 115 16.28 16.43 -9.03
N ALA A 116 16.66 16.43 -7.75
CA ALA A 116 17.99 16.84 -7.31
C ALA A 116 18.93 15.66 -7.07
N GLY A 117 18.43 14.43 -7.25
CA GLY A 117 19.11 13.20 -6.86
C GLY A 117 19.06 12.95 -5.35
N VAL A 118 19.03 11.67 -4.99
CA VAL A 118 19.09 11.17 -3.62
C VAL A 118 20.50 10.62 -3.36
N ALA A 119 21.11 11.01 -2.25
CA ALA A 119 22.41 10.51 -1.81
C ALA A 119 22.27 9.27 -0.93
N ASN A 120 21.32 9.28 0.01
CA ASN A 120 21.14 8.21 0.98
C ASN A 120 19.67 8.02 1.31
N ILE A 121 19.29 6.75 1.49
CA ILE A 121 17.98 6.35 1.99
C ILE A 121 18.18 5.37 3.15
N THR A 122 17.47 5.63 4.25
CA THR A 122 17.42 4.75 5.41
C THR A 122 15.97 4.46 5.78
N PHE A 123 15.65 3.18 6.01
CA PHE A 123 14.37 2.73 6.54
C PHE A 123 14.62 1.86 7.77
N SER A 124 14.15 2.30 8.93
CA SER A 124 14.43 1.66 10.22
C SER A 124 13.16 1.36 10.99
N GLU A 125 13.10 0.21 11.63
CA GLU A 125 12.09 -0.16 12.60
C GLU A 125 12.42 0.48 13.96
N TRP A 126 11.44 1.15 14.56
CA TRP A 126 11.60 1.75 15.89
C TRP A 126 11.76 0.65 16.96
N PRO A 127 12.68 0.80 17.94
CA PRO A 127 13.51 1.99 18.18
C PRO A 127 14.78 2.10 17.33
N GLU A 128 15.52 1.03 17.06
CA GLU A 128 16.88 1.16 16.48
C GLU A 128 17.26 0.10 15.44
N LYS A 129 16.29 -0.62 14.87
CA LYS A 129 16.58 -1.71 13.94
C LYS A 129 16.53 -1.24 12.48
N LYS A 130 17.70 -0.94 11.92
CA LYS A 130 17.84 -0.61 10.49
C LYS A 130 17.43 -1.80 9.63
N LEU A 131 16.48 -1.60 8.72
CA LEU A 131 16.07 -2.62 7.74
C LEU A 131 16.72 -2.39 6.38
N LEU A 132 16.81 -1.13 5.96
CA LEU A 132 17.49 -0.70 4.75
C LEU A 132 18.34 0.52 5.07
N ALA A 133 19.55 0.54 4.54
CA ALA A 133 20.40 1.72 4.50
C ALA A 133 21.28 1.61 3.27
N THR A 134 21.13 2.55 2.35
CA THR A 134 21.95 2.57 1.13
C THR A 134 22.45 3.98 0.84
N ASN A 135 23.61 4.05 0.21
CA ASN A 135 24.04 5.25 -0.49
C ASN A 135 23.81 4.99 -1.99
N LEU A 136 23.20 5.95 -2.66
CA LEU A 136 22.92 5.88 -4.09
C LEU A 136 23.99 6.64 -4.86
N ASP A 137 24.38 6.07 -5.99
CA ASP A 137 25.28 6.67 -6.96
C ASP A 137 24.82 6.37 -8.39
N GLY A 138 25.45 7.01 -9.38
CA GLY A 138 25.18 6.76 -10.80
C GLY A 138 23.74 7.08 -11.23
N GLU A 139 23.11 6.14 -11.94
CA GLU A 139 21.81 6.33 -12.60
C GLU A 139 20.62 6.27 -11.63
N ASP A 140 20.78 5.62 -10.47
CA ASP A 140 19.70 5.39 -9.49
C ASP A 140 19.40 6.62 -8.62
N VAL A 141 20.23 7.66 -8.67
CA VAL A 141 20.07 8.85 -7.82
C VAL A 141 18.75 9.57 -8.05
N ASN A 142 18.23 9.58 -9.29
CA ASN A 142 16.99 10.29 -9.64
C ASN A 142 15.77 9.38 -9.61
N ASN A 143 15.93 8.09 -9.84
CA ASN A 143 14.88 7.08 -9.76
C ASN A 143 15.44 5.90 -8.99
N PHE A 144 15.13 5.83 -7.70
CA PHE A 144 15.70 4.81 -6.84
C PHE A 144 14.68 3.70 -6.60
N LYS A 145 15.18 2.47 -6.47
CA LYS A 145 14.39 1.32 -6.02
C LYS A 145 15.26 0.44 -5.14
N LEU A 146 14.77 0.15 -3.93
CA LEU A 146 15.44 -0.67 -2.94
C LEU A 146 14.56 -1.84 -2.58
N ASP A 147 15.05 -3.05 -2.83
CA ASP A 147 14.30 -4.28 -2.64
C ASP A 147 14.91 -5.13 -1.50
N ILE A 148 14.05 -5.64 -0.61
CA ILE A 148 14.36 -6.74 0.30
C ILE A 148 13.58 -7.94 -0.17
N GLU A 149 14.26 -8.84 -0.88
CA GLU A 149 13.62 -10.00 -1.50
C GLU A 149 13.64 -11.26 -0.64
N GLY A 150 12.78 -12.23 -0.99
CA GLY A 150 12.88 -13.60 -0.51
C GLY A 150 12.63 -13.79 0.98
N ARG A 151 11.93 -12.86 1.65
CA ARG A 151 11.65 -12.98 3.08
C ARG A 151 10.67 -14.11 3.35
N SER A 152 10.89 -14.83 4.45
CA SER A 152 9.99 -15.88 4.94
C SER A 152 8.69 -15.33 5.55
N GLY A 153 8.64 -14.04 5.88
CA GLY A 153 7.47 -13.37 6.43
C GLY A 153 7.35 -11.94 5.94
N ALA A 154 6.12 -11.42 5.97
CA ALA A 154 5.81 -10.03 5.69
C ALA A 154 6.53 -9.09 6.66
N LEU A 155 6.66 -7.82 6.29
CA LEU A 155 7.10 -6.77 7.21
C LEU A 155 6.16 -6.74 8.43
N GLN A 156 6.74 -6.75 9.63
CA GLN A 156 5.94 -6.78 10.86
C GLN A 156 5.17 -5.47 11.03
N ALA A 157 3.99 -5.55 11.63
CA ALA A 157 3.25 -4.35 11.97
C ALA A 157 4.01 -3.56 13.04
N GLY A 158 4.10 -2.24 12.89
CA GLY A 158 4.84 -1.40 13.83
C GLY A 158 5.17 -0.02 13.27
N LEU A 159 5.98 0.71 14.04
CA LEU A 159 6.46 2.04 13.71
C LEU A 159 7.84 1.98 13.06
N TYR A 160 7.96 2.69 11.94
CA TYR A 160 9.17 2.77 11.14
C TYR A 160 9.51 4.22 10.86
N LYS A 161 10.79 4.50 10.68
CA LYS A 161 11.31 5.81 10.26
C LYS A 161 11.90 5.70 8.86
N LEU A 162 11.43 6.55 7.95
CA LEU A 162 12.02 6.77 6.64
C LEU A 162 12.82 8.06 6.68
N GLU A 163 14.08 7.99 6.26
CA GLU A 163 14.98 9.14 6.14
C GLU A 163 15.60 9.15 4.74
N VAL A 164 15.53 10.30 4.08
CA VAL A 164 16.05 10.52 2.72
C VAL A 164 16.93 11.76 2.74
N THR A 165 18.14 11.65 2.19
CA THR A 165 19.09 12.78 2.06
C THR A 165 19.37 13.03 0.58
N SER A 166 19.23 14.27 0.12
CA SER A 166 19.53 14.67 -1.26
C SER A 166 21.05 14.72 -1.52
N LEU A 167 21.46 14.74 -2.79
CA LEU A 167 22.87 14.98 -3.18
C LEU A 167 23.40 16.35 -2.70
N LYS A 168 22.50 17.30 -2.41
CA LYS A 168 22.83 18.62 -1.87
C LYS A 168 22.86 18.66 -0.34
N GLY A 169 22.62 17.53 0.33
CA GLY A 169 22.62 17.41 1.79
C GLY A 169 21.30 17.81 2.47
N GLU A 170 20.25 18.10 1.72
CA GLU A 170 18.91 18.36 2.27
C GLU A 170 18.32 17.06 2.81
N LYS A 171 17.65 17.13 3.97
CA LYS A 171 17.10 15.95 4.64
C LYS A 171 15.59 16.03 4.72
N TRP A 172 14.94 14.89 4.49
CA TRP A 172 13.53 14.69 4.75
C TRP A 172 13.34 13.40 5.54
N SER A 173 12.43 13.41 6.51
CA SER A 173 12.12 12.22 7.29
C SER A 173 10.65 12.16 7.63
N SER A 174 10.09 10.95 7.63
CA SER A 174 8.71 10.70 8.02
C SER A 174 8.60 9.44 8.88
N TRP A 175 7.69 9.47 9.84
CA TRP A 175 7.20 8.25 10.48
C TRP A 175 6.30 7.48 9.52
N VAL A 176 6.37 6.16 9.62
CA VAL A 176 5.65 5.21 8.77
C VAL A 176 5.05 4.14 9.69
N LEU A 177 3.73 4.12 9.81
CA LEU A 177 3.02 3.05 10.50
C LEU A 177 2.69 1.96 9.48
N VAL A 178 3.29 0.79 9.69
CA VAL A 178 3.02 -0.39 8.87
C VAL A 178 2.01 -1.24 9.63
N SER A 179 0.84 -1.48 9.06
CA SER A 179 -0.14 -2.44 9.57
C SER A 179 0.16 -3.85 9.06
N LYS A 180 -0.49 -4.88 9.61
CA LYS A 180 -0.48 -6.20 8.95
C LYS A 180 -1.20 -6.07 7.59
N PRO A 181 -0.69 -6.68 6.50
CA PRO A 181 -1.44 -6.74 5.25
C PRO A 181 -2.78 -7.45 5.47
N ASP A 182 -3.88 -6.76 5.18
CA ASP A 182 -5.23 -7.30 5.19
C ASP A 182 -5.93 -6.93 3.88
N PRO A 183 -5.74 -7.74 2.83
CA PRO A 183 -6.19 -7.36 1.49
C PRO A 183 -7.72 -7.43 1.39
N ILE A 184 -8.33 -6.43 0.75
CA ILE A 184 -9.78 -6.38 0.55
C ILE A 184 -10.26 -7.45 -0.45
N GLN A 185 -9.37 -7.92 -1.32
CA GLN A 185 -9.63 -9.00 -2.26
C GLN A 185 -8.43 -9.95 -2.34
N LYS A 186 -8.67 -11.23 -2.58
CA LYS A 186 -7.62 -12.25 -2.69
C LYS A 186 -7.59 -12.84 -4.09
N ILE A 187 -6.39 -13.09 -4.59
CA ILE A 187 -6.17 -13.73 -5.89
C ILE A 187 -5.54 -15.11 -5.72
N SER A 188 -5.97 -16.08 -6.52
CA SER A 188 -5.41 -17.44 -6.54
C SER A 188 -5.56 -18.11 -7.90
N TRP A 189 -4.68 -19.06 -8.22
CA TRP A 189 -4.79 -19.84 -9.46
C TRP A 189 -6.07 -20.68 -9.47
N LYS A 190 -6.73 -20.75 -10.63
CA LYS A 190 -7.81 -21.70 -10.93
C LYS A 190 -7.29 -22.86 -11.76
N ASP A 191 -6.57 -22.56 -12.83
CA ASP A 191 -5.96 -23.53 -13.74
C ASP A 191 -4.66 -22.96 -14.34
N SER A 192 -4.30 -23.39 -15.55
CA SER A 192 -3.05 -23.00 -16.17
C SER A 192 -2.94 -21.55 -16.62
N ARG A 193 -4.08 -20.99 -17.03
CA ARG A 193 -4.18 -19.67 -17.65
C ARG A 193 -5.28 -18.82 -17.02
N SER A 194 -5.98 -19.35 -16.00
CA SER A 194 -7.07 -18.66 -15.31
C SER A 194 -6.87 -18.61 -13.80
N TRP A 195 -7.44 -17.56 -13.19
CA TRP A 195 -7.34 -17.26 -11.76
C TRP A 195 -8.70 -16.85 -11.20
N ARG A 196 -8.84 -16.90 -9.88
CA ARG A 196 -9.99 -16.41 -9.14
C ARG A 196 -9.60 -15.14 -8.40
N ILE A 197 -10.51 -14.18 -8.38
CA ILE A 197 -10.44 -13.00 -7.52
C ILE A 197 -11.64 -13.10 -6.59
N SER A 198 -11.41 -13.10 -5.28
CA SER A 198 -12.50 -13.13 -4.32
C SER A 198 -13.35 -11.85 -4.43
N PRO A 199 -14.64 -11.92 -4.07
CA PRO A 199 -15.41 -10.72 -3.85
C PRO A 199 -14.71 -9.80 -2.83
N PRO A 200 -14.87 -8.49 -2.97
CA PRO A 200 -14.34 -7.50 -2.04
C PRO A 200 -15.03 -7.61 -0.67
N THR A 201 -14.25 -7.53 0.40
CA THR A 201 -14.76 -7.53 1.78
C THR A 201 -15.26 -6.15 2.21
N ASP A 202 -14.57 -5.08 1.82
CA ASP A 202 -14.94 -3.69 2.10
C ASP A 202 -14.45 -2.76 0.97
N LEU A 203 -15.33 -2.44 0.01
CA LEU A 203 -15.06 -1.46 -1.04
C LEU A 203 -15.68 -0.12 -0.67
N LYS A 204 -14.93 0.70 0.04
CA LYS A 204 -15.29 2.10 0.23
C LYS A 204 -15.00 2.89 -1.04
N ASN A 205 -15.92 3.78 -1.43
CA ASN A 205 -15.76 4.64 -2.60
C ASN A 205 -14.67 5.72 -2.40
N THR A 206 -14.15 5.87 -1.19
CA THR A 206 -13.06 6.80 -0.84
C THR A 206 -11.69 6.30 -1.29
N CYS A 207 -11.53 4.98 -1.43
CA CYS A 207 -10.28 4.36 -1.86
C CYS A 207 -10.31 4.04 -3.36
N PRO A 208 -9.15 4.10 -4.06
CA PRO A 208 -9.03 3.54 -5.39
C PRO A 208 -9.37 2.05 -5.36
N ARG A 209 -10.01 1.59 -6.42
CA ARG A 209 -10.24 0.16 -6.59
C ARG A 209 -8.93 -0.57 -6.86
N PRO A 210 -8.78 -1.81 -6.38
CA PRO A 210 -7.66 -2.65 -6.78
C PRO A 210 -7.62 -2.81 -8.30
N PHE A 211 -6.41 -2.88 -8.85
CA PHE A 211 -6.19 -3.12 -10.28
C PHE A 211 -5.30 -4.35 -10.47
N LEU A 212 -5.41 -4.94 -11.65
CA LEU A 212 -4.67 -6.13 -12.05
C LEU A 212 -3.51 -5.73 -12.96
N SER A 213 -2.32 -6.26 -12.71
CA SER A 213 -1.17 -6.19 -13.62
C SER A 213 -0.80 -7.60 -14.05
N MET A 214 -0.84 -7.86 -15.35
CA MET A 214 -0.48 -9.13 -15.96
C MET A 214 0.82 -8.95 -16.75
N ASN A 215 1.78 -9.84 -16.54
CA ASN A 215 3.11 -9.73 -17.13
C ASN A 215 3.59 -11.11 -17.61
N LEU A 216 4.16 -11.15 -18.81
CA LEU A 216 4.75 -12.34 -19.41
C LEU A 216 6.24 -12.10 -19.64
N TYR A 217 7.08 -13.03 -19.20
CA TYR A 217 8.53 -12.98 -19.33
C TYR A 217 9.03 -14.22 -20.08
N GLN A 218 10.08 -14.06 -20.90
CA GLN A 218 10.76 -15.19 -21.53
C GLN A 218 11.50 -16.05 -20.50
N LYS A 219 11.57 -17.36 -20.75
CA LYS A 219 12.20 -18.36 -19.87
C LYS A 219 13.70 -18.12 -19.65
N ASP A 220 14.38 -17.55 -20.65
CA ASP A 220 15.83 -17.46 -20.66
C ASP A 220 16.29 -16.08 -20.16
N ILE A 221 16.76 -16.07 -18.92
CA ILE A 221 17.85 -15.22 -18.38
C ILE A 221 17.63 -13.69 -18.41
N GLY A 222 17.44 -13.12 -17.21
CA GLY A 222 17.97 -11.79 -16.87
C GLY A 222 17.29 -10.56 -17.47
N GLN A 223 16.12 -10.69 -18.10
CA GLN A 223 15.33 -9.51 -18.46
C GLN A 223 14.43 -9.10 -17.30
N ASP A 224 14.71 -7.94 -16.71
CA ASP A 224 13.84 -7.28 -15.74
C ASP A 224 12.51 -6.82 -16.37
N ALA A 225 12.49 -6.65 -17.70
CA ALA A 225 11.34 -6.17 -18.44
C ALA A 225 10.49 -7.34 -19.00
N PRO A 226 9.16 -7.30 -18.84
CA PRO A 226 8.26 -8.25 -19.47
C PRO A 226 8.19 -8.04 -20.99
N ILE A 227 8.04 -9.14 -21.75
CA ILE A 227 7.80 -9.11 -23.20
C ILE A 227 6.36 -8.74 -23.55
N TRP A 228 5.46 -8.88 -22.59
CA TRP A 228 4.07 -8.44 -22.69
C TRP A 228 3.56 -8.06 -21.30
N SER A 229 2.87 -6.93 -21.24
CA SER A 229 2.22 -6.44 -20.03
C SER A 229 0.87 -5.83 -20.36
N ASP A 230 -0.07 -5.98 -19.43
CA ASP A 230 -1.36 -5.30 -19.48
C ASP A 230 -1.83 -4.98 -18.06
N GLU A 231 -2.43 -3.80 -17.91
CA GLU A 231 -3.00 -3.35 -16.65
C GLU A 231 -4.50 -3.11 -16.81
N LYS A 232 -5.29 -3.60 -15.85
CA LYS A 232 -6.76 -3.49 -15.86
C LYS A 232 -7.25 -2.99 -14.51
N ASP A 233 -7.91 -1.84 -14.52
CA ASP A 233 -8.54 -1.21 -13.35
C ASP A 233 -10.05 -1.47 -13.25
N LYS A 234 -10.65 -1.98 -14.33
CA LYS A 234 -12.09 -2.29 -14.46
C LYS A 234 -12.27 -3.67 -15.06
N ASN A 235 -13.36 -4.34 -14.66
CA ASN A 235 -13.71 -5.68 -15.14
C ASN A 235 -12.51 -6.62 -15.10
N LEU A 236 -11.91 -6.76 -13.90
CA LEU A 236 -10.65 -7.48 -13.70
C LEU A 236 -10.74 -8.86 -14.38
N PRO A 237 -9.92 -9.14 -15.41
CA PRO A 237 -10.00 -10.40 -16.12
C PRO A 237 -9.62 -11.54 -15.18
N THR A 238 -10.13 -12.73 -15.48
CA THR A 238 -9.88 -13.96 -14.73
C THR A 238 -9.14 -15.01 -15.55
N SER A 239 -8.67 -14.64 -16.74
CA SER A 239 -7.90 -15.48 -17.63
C SER A 239 -6.94 -14.66 -18.48
N LEU A 240 -5.83 -15.28 -18.88
CA LEU A 240 -4.88 -14.69 -19.81
C LEU A 240 -5.61 -14.41 -21.14
N PRO A 241 -5.59 -13.16 -21.64
CA PRO A 241 -6.17 -12.85 -22.94
C PRO A 241 -5.40 -13.56 -24.06
N VAL A 242 -6.03 -13.65 -25.23
CA VAL A 242 -5.32 -14.10 -26.44
C VAL A 242 -4.25 -13.07 -26.77
N ILE A 243 -2.99 -13.52 -26.80
CA ILE A 243 -1.83 -12.68 -27.04
C ILE A 243 -0.99 -13.30 -28.17
N ASP A 244 -0.45 -12.43 -29.02
CA ASP A 244 0.40 -12.83 -30.13
C ASP A 244 1.86 -12.84 -29.66
N VAL A 245 2.31 -14.01 -29.22
CA VAL A 245 3.70 -14.26 -28.79
C VAL A 245 4.20 -15.55 -29.42
N PRO A 246 5.52 -15.69 -29.68
CA PRO A 246 6.08 -16.91 -30.25
C PRO A 246 5.73 -18.16 -29.44
N ASN A 247 5.73 -19.31 -30.10
CA ASN A 247 5.52 -20.58 -29.40
C ASN A 247 6.68 -20.82 -28.42
N GLY A 248 6.38 -21.13 -27.16
CA GLY A 248 7.39 -21.36 -26.14
C GLY A 248 6.84 -21.41 -24.72
N GLN A 249 7.75 -21.64 -23.78
CA GLN A 249 7.47 -21.60 -22.35
C GLN A 249 7.79 -20.21 -21.80
N TYR A 250 6.88 -19.69 -20.98
CA TYR A 250 6.96 -18.33 -20.44
C TYR A 250 6.74 -18.34 -18.94
N TRP A 251 7.37 -17.39 -18.25
CA TRP A 251 7.02 -17.07 -16.88
C TRP A 251 5.88 -16.06 -16.89
N PHE A 252 4.70 -16.49 -16.45
CA PHE A 252 3.51 -15.65 -16.39
C PHE A 252 3.22 -15.22 -14.97
N SER A 253 2.95 -13.93 -14.79
CA SER A 253 2.67 -13.33 -13.50
C SER A 253 1.42 -12.47 -13.56
N VAL A 254 0.55 -12.64 -12.56
CA VAL A 254 -0.63 -11.81 -12.33
C VAL A 254 -0.53 -11.21 -10.94
N ALA A 255 -0.65 -9.90 -10.83
CA ALA A 255 -0.62 -9.17 -9.57
C ALA A 255 -1.93 -8.40 -9.37
N LEU A 256 -2.55 -8.59 -8.21
CA LEU A 256 -3.63 -7.74 -7.71
C LEU A 256 -3.01 -6.69 -6.79
N ILE A 257 -3.20 -5.41 -7.12
CA ILE A 257 -2.50 -4.29 -6.49
C ILE A 257 -3.54 -3.37 -5.84
N GLU A 258 -3.39 -3.16 -4.54
CA GLU A 258 -4.19 -2.23 -3.73
C GLU A 258 -3.34 -1.00 -3.39
N ARG A 259 -3.93 0.19 -3.46
CA ARG A 259 -3.23 1.45 -3.20
C ARG A 259 -3.90 2.23 -2.08
N ARG A 260 -3.08 2.76 -1.18
CA ARG A 260 -3.48 3.69 -0.12
C ARG A 260 -2.36 4.69 0.16
N TRP A 261 -2.65 5.68 0.97
CA TRP A 261 -1.69 6.71 1.35
C TRP A 261 -1.42 6.69 2.86
N GLN A 262 -0.31 7.31 3.23
CA GLN A 262 -0.06 7.80 4.58
C GLN A 262 0.53 9.21 4.45
N GLY A 263 -0.35 10.20 4.29
CA GLY A 263 0.06 11.53 3.84
C GLY A 263 0.63 11.48 2.43
N ALA A 264 1.86 11.98 2.27
CA ALA A 264 2.52 12.03 0.97
C ALA A 264 3.18 10.70 0.52
N ILE A 265 3.21 9.67 1.38
CA ILE A 265 3.76 8.35 1.05
C ILE A 265 2.67 7.47 0.43
N LEU A 266 2.92 6.93 -0.76
CA LEU A 266 2.07 5.91 -1.36
C LEU A 266 2.43 4.53 -0.81
N PHE A 267 1.42 3.76 -0.45
CA PHE A 267 1.55 2.34 -0.14
C PHE A 267 0.93 1.49 -1.25
N GLU A 268 1.67 0.49 -1.70
CA GLU A 268 1.18 -0.57 -2.59
C GLU A 268 1.19 -1.91 -1.86
N ASP A 269 0.02 -2.51 -1.71
CA ASP A 269 -0.14 -3.86 -1.20
C ASP A 269 -0.42 -4.80 -2.36
N VAL A 270 0.50 -5.72 -2.62
CA VAL A 270 0.52 -6.53 -3.84
C VAL A 270 0.41 -8.01 -3.51
N GLN A 271 -0.54 -8.67 -4.16
CA GLN A 271 -0.63 -10.13 -4.19
C GLN A 271 -0.30 -10.60 -5.60
N ARG A 272 0.85 -11.27 -5.75
CA ARG A 272 1.30 -11.82 -7.02
C ARG A 272 1.18 -13.33 -7.02
N ILE A 273 0.52 -13.86 -8.04
CA ILE A 273 0.58 -15.27 -8.41
C ILE A 273 1.42 -15.39 -9.68
N ALA A 274 2.37 -16.31 -9.72
CA ALA A 274 3.25 -16.49 -10.88
C ALA A 274 3.59 -17.95 -11.11
N ARG A 275 3.78 -18.36 -12.36
CA ARG A 275 4.08 -19.75 -12.76
C ARG A 275 4.58 -19.80 -14.21
N PHE A 276 5.18 -20.93 -14.57
CA PHE A 276 5.42 -21.22 -15.98
C PHE A 276 4.13 -21.63 -16.70
N ILE A 277 3.99 -21.18 -17.95
CA ILE A 277 2.94 -21.56 -18.89
C ILE A 277 3.55 -21.84 -20.27
N ASP A 278 2.90 -22.65 -21.08
CA ASP A 278 3.30 -22.90 -22.47
C ASP A 278 2.28 -22.23 -23.41
N LEU A 279 2.78 -21.56 -24.45
CA LEU A 279 1.98 -20.87 -25.48
C LEU A 279 2.46 -21.26 -26.88
N PRO A 280 1.58 -21.31 -27.90
CA PRO A 280 0.14 -21.45 -27.78
C PRO A 280 -0.17 -22.79 -27.12
N ASP A 281 -1.14 -22.79 -26.22
CA ASP A 281 -1.64 -24.00 -25.61
C ASP A 281 -2.36 -24.80 -26.70
N VAL A 282 -1.79 -25.92 -27.11
CA VAL A 282 -2.42 -26.82 -28.08
C VAL A 282 -3.56 -27.50 -27.33
N ASP A 283 -4.78 -27.01 -27.52
CA ASP A 283 -5.96 -27.67 -27.00
C ASP A 283 -6.14 -29.00 -27.77
N LEU A 284 -5.83 -30.12 -27.11
CA LEU A 284 -5.94 -31.45 -27.71
C LEU A 284 -7.39 -31.77 -28.12
N ASP A 285 -8.38 -31.13 -27.48
CA ASP A 285 -9.79 -31.29 -27.83
C ASP A 285 -10.12 -30.61 -29.17
N GLU A 286 -9.48 -29.48 -29.50
CA GLU A 286 -9.65 -28.83 -30.81
C GLU A 286 -9.00 -29.61 -31.96
N LEU A 287 -7.94 -30.37 -31.69
CA LEU A 287 -7.30 -31.25 -32.67
C LEU A 287 -8.16 -32.49 -32.96
N SER A 288 -8.84 -33.03 -31.95
CA SER A 288 -9.70 -34.21 -32.09
C SER A 288 -10.95 -33.96 -32.97
N LEU A 289 -11.44 -32.72 -33.04
CA LEU A 289 -12.60 -32.35 -33.85
C LEU A 289 -12.29 -32.17 -35.34
N LYS A 290 -11.01 -32.07 -35.72
CA LYS A 290 -10.59 -31.91 -37.13
C LYS A 290 -10.33 -33.23 -37.85
N GLU A 291 -10.01 -34.32 -37.14
CA GLU A 291 -9.78 -35.64 -37.76
C GLU A 291 -11.08 -36.40 -38.10
N GLY A 292 -12.25 -35.91 -37.67
CA GLY A 292 -13.56 -36.53 -37.93
C GLY A 292 -14.33 -36.00 -39.15
N LYS A 293 -13.72 -35.16 -39.98
CA LYS A 293 -14.31 -34.63 -41.22
C LYS A 293 -13.37 -34.81 -42.41
N GLU A 294 -13.17 -36.06 -42.80
CA GLU A 294 -12.84 -36.44 -44.18
C GLU A 294 -13.86 -37.47 -44.69
#